data_AF-A0A493T7V6-F1
#
_entry.id   AF-A0A493T7V6-F1
#
_cell.length_a   1.000
_cell.length_b   1.000
_cell.length_c   1.000
_cell.angle_alpha   90.00
_cell.angle_beta   90.00
_cell.angle_gamma   90.00
#
_symmetry.space_group_name_H-M   'P 1'
#
loop_
_entity.id
_entity.type
_entity.pdbx_description
1 polymer ?
#
loop_
_entity_poly.entity_id
_entity_poly.type
_entity_poly.pdbx_seq_one_letter_code
_entity_poly.pdbx_strand_id
1 'polypeptide(L)'
;MYRRDRSVQLGGSSSALYNNLSVLRLPQRQLACFCTVHGPAVNVLSAATDGLGGSQRQLRRRWGGRSPPGSLPRGPAAWCVLPARVLLVLTSQKGVQMYESDGSVMVYWHALDVTEQPQAVFARGISAAGERFICVGTSSGTVLVFDIPHKGTNVTVSEVLEEHRHAITDIAAELGQGAGDLVTADDAGALCIWSSGEEFTLLNKIPALGCTCSSVKLWNGVVAAGYGNGQIRLYEAATGVLRAEVNAHARWIYALDLAPLTGKLLSGAEDSFVHVWKLSRNPDTDDVEIEHCHAECVTDTQICGARFCDPEGCSFAVTGYDLSEIFRYSQV
;
A
#
# COMPACT_ATOMS: atom_id res chain seq x y z
N MET A 1 -3.11 21.88 -11.16
CA MET A 1 -2.10 21.26 -12.04
C MET A 1 -0.89 20.95 -11.19
N TYR A 2 -0.24 19.79 -11.36
CA TYR A 2 0.98 19.47 -10.61
C TYR A 2 2.21 19.81 -11.43
N ARG A 3 3.32 20.14 -10.74
CA ARG A 3 4.62 20.41 -11.34
C ARG A 3 5.68 19.60 -10.63
N ARG A 4 6.66 19.12 -11.40
CA ARG A 4 7.80 18.39 -10.87
C ARG A 4 8.68 19.27 -9.99
N ASP A 5 8.90 18.81 -8.77
CA ASP A 5 9.84 19.37 -7.80
C ASP A 5 11.22 18.71 -7.93
N ARG A 6 12.16 19.16 -7.09
CA ARG A 6 13.46 18.50 -6.96
C ARG A 6 13.27 17.06 -6.46
N SER A 7 13.84 16.13 -7.21
CA SER A 7 13.82 14.69 -6.88
C SER A 7 14.70 14.39 -5.66
N VAL A 8 14.33 13.38 -4.89
CA VAL A 8 15.11 12.95 -3.72
C VAL A 8 15.93 11.72 -4.07
N GLN A 9 17.24 11.82 -3.90
CA GLN A 9 18.16 10.73 -4.23
C GLN A 9 18.05 9.60 -3.20
N LEU A 10 18.14 8.36 -3.66
CA LEU A 10 18.13 7.14 -2.86
C LEU A 10 19.55 6.53 -2.81
N GLY A 11 19.92 5.96 -1.66
CA GLY A 11 21.16 5.18 -1.52
C GLY A 11 21.17 3.83 -2.27
N GLY A 12 20.16 3.55 -3.09
CA GLY A 12 19.99 2.35 -3.91
C GLY A 12 18.80 2.52 -4.87
N SER A 13 18.53 1.57 -5.76
CA SER A 13 17.41 1.68 -6.69
C SER A 13 16.08 1.20 -6.10
N SER A 14 15.01 1.06 -6.89
CA SER A 14 13.72 0.52 -6.43
C SER A 14 13.36 -0.77 -7.19
N SER A 15 12.82 -1.77 -6.49
CA SER A 15 12.35 -3.02 -7.11
C SER A 15 10.99 -2.84 -7.80
N ALA A 16 10.71 -3.64 -8.83
CA ALA A 16 9.38 -3.75 -9.43
C ALA A 16 8.44 -4.57 -8.54
N LEU A 17 7.97 -3.95 -7.45
CA LEU A 17 6.94 -4.48 -6.55
C LEU A 17 5.71 -3.57 -6.63
N TYR A 18 4.52 -4.12 -6.45
CA TYR A 18 3.32 -3.29 -6.29
C TYR A 18 3.49 -2.38 -5.08
N ASN A 19 3.04 -1.13 -5.21
CA ASN A 19 3.03 -0.17 -4.12
C ASN A 19 4.40 0.04 -3.46
N ASN A 20 5.50 0.02 -4.23
CA ASN A 20 6.87 0.17 -3.71
C ASN A 20 7.24 1.63 -3.37
N LEU A 21 6.36 2.27 -2.61
CA LEU A 21 6.55 3.56 -1.99
C LEU A 21 5.56 3.65 -0.82
N SER A 22 6.09 3.92 0.37
CA SER A 22 5.31 4.31 1.54
C SER A 22 5.79 5.66 2.03
N VAL A 23 4.85 6.48 2.50
CA VAL A 23 5.13 7.84 2.97
C VAL A 23 4.57 7.99 4.37
N LEU A 24 5.39 8.48 5.30
CA LEU A 24 4.98 8.87 6.64
C LEU A 24 5.23 10.36 6.82
N ARG A 25 4.16 11.13 7.00
CA ARG A 25 4.25 12.55 7.32
C ARG A 25 4.49 12.73 8.81
N LEU A 26 5.40 13.64 9.17
CA LEU A 26 5.65 14.07 10.54
C LEU A 26 5.36 15.58 10.64
N PRO A 27 4.09 15.99 10.80
CA PRO A 27 3.69 17.40 10.73
C PRO A 27 4.43 18.28 11.73
N GLN A 28 4.68 17.77 12.95
CA GLN A 28 5.37 18.52 14.00
C GLN A 28 6.82 18.87 13.62
N ARG A 29 7.42 18.12 12.69
CA ARG A 29 8.79 18.31 12.23
C ARG A 29 8.87 18.92 10.83
N GLN A 30 7.75 19.12 10.14
CA GLN A 30 7.71 19.51 8.71
C GLN A 30 8.55 18.58 7.82
N LEU A 31 8.54 17.28 8.14
CA LEU A 31 9.27 16.25 7.41
C LEU A 31 8.31 15.25 6.78
N ALA A 32 8.69 14.74 5.61
CA ALA A 32 8.14 13.53 5.04
C ALA A 32 9.22 12.44 5.06
N CYS A 33 8.84 11.27 5.58
CA CYS A 33 9.65 10.08 5.51
C CYS A 33 9.18 9.22 4.34
N PHE A 34 10.12 8.67 3.58
CA PHE A 34 9.87 7.81 2.43
C PHE A 34 10.50 6.44 2.68
N CYS A 35 9.79 5.39 2.30
CA CYS A 35 10.23 4.02 2.42
C CYS A 35 10.11 3.32 1.06
N THR A 36 11.21 2.73 0.59
CA THR A 36 11.27 1.97 -0.67
C THR A 36 12.06 0.66 -0.49
N VAL A 37 11.80 -0.34 -1.32
CA VAL A 37 12.44 -1.66 -1.23
C VAL A 37 13.29 -1.96 -2.47
N HIS A 38 14.54 -2.38 -2.25
CA HIS A 38 15.47 -2.86 -3.27
C HIS A 38 16.05 -4.23 -2.89
N GLY A 39 15.60 -5.29 -3.56
CA GLY A 39 16.04 -6.65 -3.22
C GLY A 39 15.78 -6.95 -1.73
N PRO A 40 16.83 -7.23 -0.92
CA PRO A 40 16.68 -7.49 0.52
C PRO A 40 16.73 -6.22 1.40
N ALA A 41 17.04 -5.06 0.82
CA ALA A 41 17.22 -3.80 1.54
C ALA A 41 15.94 -2.97 1.53
N VAL A 42 15.69 -2.28 2.64
CA VAL A 42 14.63 -1.27 2.75
C VAL A 42 15.30 0.07 3.01
N ASN A 43 15.09 1.02 2.11
CA ASN A 43 15.62 2.37 2.21
C ASN A 43 14.58 3.23 2.94
N VAL A 44 14.96 3.77 4.10
CA VAL A 44 14.17 4.75 4.84
C VAL A 44 14.89 6.09 4.75
N LEU A 45 14.21 7.06 4.19
CA LEU A 45 14.70 8.41 3.96
C LEU A 45 13.79 9.37 4.73
N SER A 46 14.36 10.41 5.31
CA SER A 46 13.63 11.61 5.73
C SER A 46 14.06 12.76 4.83
N ALA A 47 13.10 13.51 4.31
CA ALA A 47 13.36 14.73 3.56
C ALA A 47 12.46 15.85 4.10
N ALA A 48 13.01 17.05 4.20
CA ALA A 48 12.22 18.23 4.45
C ALA A 48 11.22 18.47 3.31
N THR A 49 10.11 19.14 3.62
CA THR A 49 9.05 19.45 2.65
C THR A 49 9.59 20.23 1.44
N ASP A 50 10.61 21.07 1.63
CA ASP A 50 11.34 21.81 0.59
C ASP A 50 12.41 20.99 -0.17
N GLY A 51 12.66 19.75 0.23
CA GLY A 51 13.67 18.87 -0.35
C GLY A 51 15.12 19.24 -0.01
N LEU A 52 15.35 20.20 0.89
CA LEU A 52 16.68 20.63 1.34
C LEU A 52 17.02 19.98 2.68
N GLY A 53 17.98 19.07 2.65
CA GLY A 53 18.41 18.34 3.84
C GLY A 53 17.55 17.11 4.10
N GLY A 54 18.22 16.02 4.43
CA GLY A 54 17.60 14.75 4.70
C GLY A 54 18.59 13.77 5.30
N SER A 55 18.10 12.84 6.10
CA SER A 55 18.89 11.72 6.60
C SER A 55 18.40 10.44 5.95
N GLN A 56 19.34 9.58 5.58
CA GLN A 56 19.05 8.27 5.01
C GLN A 56 19.54 7.16 5.91
N ARG A 57 18.74 6.11 5.98
CA ARG A 57 19.05 4.88 6.69
C ARG A 57 18.61 3.69 5.84
N GLN A 58 19.54 2.77 5.65
CA GLN A 58 19.23 1.49 5.04
C GLN A 58 18.98 0.45 6.13
N LEU A 59 17.77 -0.10 6.15
CA LEU A 59 17.42 -1.24 6.99
C LEU A 59 17.68 -2.53 6.21
N ARG A 60 18.35 -3.47 6.88
CA ARG A 60 18.47 -4.85 6.41
C ARG A 60 17.55 -5.72 7.23
N ARG A 61 16.74 -6.53 6.57
CA ARG A 61 15.85 -7.51 7.22
C ARG A 61 16.73 -8.47 8.03
N ARG A 62 16.50 -8.53 9.34
CA ARG A 62 17.29 -9.39 10.24
C ARG A 62 16.74 -10.81 10.19
N TRP A 63 17.61 -11.83 10.12
CA TRP A 63 17.21 -13.24 10.18
C TRP A 63 18.01 -13.99 11.23
N GLY A 64 17.42 -15.05 11.79
CA GLY A 64 18.18 -16.19 12.29
C GLY A 64 18.52 -17.14 11.11
N GLY A 65 19.79 -17.50 10.96
CA GLY A 65 20.25 -18.54 10.01
C GLY A 65 20.67 -18.08 8.60
N ARG A 66 21.44 -18.94 7.90
CA ARG A 66 21.93 -18.72 6.53
C ARG A 66 20.80 -18.92 5.50
N SER A 67 20.58 -17.92 4.65
CA SER A 67 19.75 -18.05 3.46
C SER A 67 20.48 -18.89 2.40
N PRO A 68 19.81 -19.77 1.63
CA PRO A 68 20.42 -20.36 0.46
C PRO A 68 20.80 -19.25 -0.56
N PRO A 69 21.92 -19.41 -1.30
CA PRO A 69 22.30 -18.45 -2.32
C PRO A 69 21.20 -18.35 -3.38
N GLY A 70 20.66 -17.15 -3.60
CA GLY A 70 19.61 -16.88 -4.59
C GLY A 70 18.21 -16.59 -4.03
N SER A 71 17.92 -16.92 -2.76
CA SER A 71 16.66 -16.52 -2.11
C SER A 71 16.77 -15.07 -1.60
N LEU A 72 16.45 -14.09 -2.45
CA LEU A 72 16.36 -12.70 -2.03
C LEU A 72 14.96 -12.44 -1.45
N PRO A 73 14.84 -12.13 -0.14
CA PRO A 73 13.56 -11.85 0.47
C PRO A 73 13.01 -10.54 -0.06
N ARG A 74 12.09 -10.66 -1.03
CA ARG A 74 11.34 -9.55 -1.61
C ARG A 74 9.98 -9.47 -0.92
N GLY A 75 9.57 -8.27 -0.53
CA GLY A 75 8.24 -8.00 0.01
C GLY A 75 8.07 -6.52 0.31
N PRO A 76 6.85 -6.01 0.41
CA PRO A 76 6.60 -4.60 0.69
C PRO A 76 7.09 -4.16 2.06
N ALA A 77 7.24 -2.85 2.18
CA ALA A 77 7.50 -2.14 3.42
C ALA A 77 6.51 -0.98 3.52
N ALA A 78 5.80 -0.86 4.63
CA ALA A 78 4.81 0.20 4.81
C ALA A 78 4.78 0.69 6.26
N TRP A 79 4.54 1.98 6.43
CA TRP A 79 4.13 2.51 7.73
C TRP A 79 2.65 2.24 7.96
N CYS A 80 2.35 1.65 9.10
CA CYS A 80 1.00 1.51 9.63
C CYS A 80 0.80 2.58 10.70
N VAL A 81 -0.05 3.56 10.41
CA VAL A 81 -0.37 4.66 11.32
C VAL A 81 -1.66 4.28 12.06
N LEU A 82 -1.54 3.86 13.32
CA LEU A 82 -2.69 3.67 14.22
C LEU A 82 -2.85 4.91 15.10
N PRO A 83 -4.05 5.18 15.64
CA PRO A 83 -4.29 6.28 16.58
C PRO A 83 -3.30 6.31 17.75
N ALA A 84 -2.92 5.13 18.25
CA ALA A 84 -2.05 4.99 19.42
C ALA A 84 -0.56 4.91 19.09
N ARG A 85 -0.19 4.44 17.89
CA ARG A 85 1.19 4.04 17.58
C ARG A 85 1.43 3.96 16.08
N VAL A 86 2.63 4.33 15.66
CA VAL A 86 3.07 4.15 14.27
C VAL A 86 4.16 3.09 14.22
N LEU A 87 3.96 2.05 13.40
CA LEU A 87 4.94 0.98 13.19
C LEU A 87 5.37 0.94 11.73
N LEU A 88 6.65 0.65 11.50
CA LEU A 88 7.16 0.29 10.18
C LEU A 88 7.12 -1.23 10.03
N VAL A 89 6.31 -1.73 9.10
CA VAL A 89 6.12 -3.16 8.86
C VAL A 89 6.87 -3.57 7.60
N LEU A 90 7.68 -4.61 7.70
CA LEU A 90 8.46 -5.18 6.61
C LEU A 90 8.03 -6.64 6.41
N THR A 91 7.64 -6.99 5.20
CA THR A 91 7.24 -8.37 4.87
C THR A 91 8.27 -9.04 4.00
N SER A 92 8.45 -10.35 4.15
CA SER A 92 9.42 -11.14 3.40
C SER A 92 8.91 -12.55 3.15
N GLN A 93 9.69 -13.35 2.44
CA GLN A 93 9.42 -14.78 2.27
C GLN A 93 9.45 -15.57 3.59
N LYS A 94 10.13 -15.04 4.61
CA LYS A 94 10.32 -15.73 5.90
C LYS A 94 9.31 -15.30 6.96
N GLY A 95 8.62 -14.19 6.79
CA GLY A 95 7.94 -13.56 7.91
C GLY A 95 7.61 -12.08 7.77
N VAL A 96 6.94 -11.59 8.81
CA VAL A 96 6.54 -10.21 9.03
C VAL A 96 7.38 -9.64 10.17
N GLN A 97 8.04 -8.50 9.94
CA GLN A 97 8.79 -7.74 10.94
C GLN A 97 8.06 -6.45 11.23
N MET A 98 7.94 -6.09 12.50
CA MET A 98 7.43 -4.79 12.90
C MET A 98 8.52 -4.06 13.67
N TYR A 99 8.78 -2.83 13.26
CA TYR A 99 9.72 -1.92 13.88
C TYR A 99 8.99 -0.69 14.40
N GLU A 100 9.60 0.01 15.36
CA GLU A 100 9.24 1.39 15.63
C GLU A 100 9.27 2.24 14.34
N SER A 101 8.51 3.33 14.30
CA SER A 101 8.34 4.15 13.09
C SER A 101 9.64 4.62 12.42
N ASP A 102 10.72 4.82 13.18
CA ASP A 102 12.05 5.22 12.68
C ASP A 102 12.92 4.03 12.22
N GLY A 103 12.41 2.80 12.34
CA GLY A 103 13.11 1.55 12.03
C GLY A 103 14.22 1.18 13.02
N SER A 104 14.37 1.88 14.15
CA SER A 104 15.49 1.70 15.10
C SER A 104 15.42 0.35 15.81
N VAL A 105 14.25 0.01 16.34
CA VAL A 105 14.03 -1.15 17.19
C VAL A 105 12.98 -2.05 16.54
N MET A 106 13.30 -3.34 16.41
CA MET A 106 12.33 -4.37 16.04
C MET A 106 11.52 -4.72 17.28
N VAL A 107 10.20 -4.58 17.20
CA VAL A 107 9.29 -4.80 18.33
C VAL A 107 8.58 -6.15 18.25
N TYR A 108 8.47 -6.72 17.05
CA TYR A 108 7.84 -8.00 16.83
C TYR A 108 8.34 -8.69 15.55
N TRP A 109 8.30 -10.02 15.56
CA TRP A 109 8.58 -10.89 14.41
C TRP A 109 7.60 -12.05 14.41
N HIS A 110 7.01 -12.30 13.25
CA HIS A 110 6.19 -13.48 12.97
C HIS A 110 6.81 -14.25 11.82
N ALA A 111 7.11 -15.54 12.04
CA ALA A 111 7.57 -16.41 10.98
C ALA A 111 6.37 -16.88 10.15
N LEU A 112 6.52 -16.92 8.82
CA LEU A 112 5.55 -17.59 7.95
C LEU A 112 5.93 -19.06 7.85
N ASP A 113 4.93 -19.94 7.91
CA ASP A 113 5.14 -21.36 7.73
C ASP A 113 5.62 -21.64 6.30
N VAL A 114 6.88 -22.02 6.18
CA VAL A 114 7.46 -22.46 4.92
C VAL A 114 7.01 -23.90 4.71
N THR A 115 5.92 -24.09 3.97
CA THR A 115 5.51 -25.43 3.57
C THR A 115 6.53 -25.99 2.57
N GLU A 116 6.75 -27.31 2.58
CA GLU A 116 7.65 -27.99 1.63
C GLU A 116 7.12 -27.97 0.17
N GLN A 117 5.98 -27.31 -0.07
CA GLN A 117 5.40 -27.18 -1.40
C GLN A 117 6.22 -26.22 -2.28
N PRO A 118 6.25 -26.42 -3.61
CA PRO A 118 7.08 -25.63 -4.52
C PRO A 118 6.60 -24.17 -4.72
N GLN A 119 5.54 -23.74 -4.03
CA GLN A 119 5.01 -22.38 -4.16
C GLN A 119 5.82 -21.38 -3.34
N ALA A 120 6.08 -20.21 -3.92
CA ALA A 120 6.81 -19.17 -3.23
C ALA A 120 6.00 -18.64 -2.03
N VAL A 121 6.54 -18.84 -0.82
CA VAL A 121 5.97 -18.27 0.41
C VAL A 121 6.37 -16.80 0.52
N PHE A 122 5.40 -15.91 0.71
CA PHE A 122 5.62 -14.49 0.96
C PHE A 122 4.44 -13.83 1.67
N ALA A 123 4.67 -12.65 2.24
CA ALA A 123 3.62 -11.74 2.69
C ALA A 123 3.61 -10.45 1.85
N ARG A 124 2.41 -9.95 1.54
CA ARG A 124 2.12 -8.75 0.75
C ARG A 124 0.78 -8.15 1.19
N GLY A 125 0.56 -6.88 0.86
CA GLY A 125 -0.58 -6.12 1.36
C GLY A 125 -0.43 -5.86 2.86
N ILE A 126 -0.25 -4.60 3.22
CA ILE A 126 -0.04 -4.17 4.59
C ILE A 126 -0.95 -2.97 4.82
N SER A 127 -1.83 -3.06 5.81
CA SER A 127 -2.66 -1.92 6.22
C SER A 127 -2.85 -1.89 7.73
N ALA A 128 -2.86 -0.68 8.29
CA ALA A 128 -3.51 -0.47 9.58
C ALA A 128 -5.03 -0.57 9.39
N ALA A 129 -5.76 -1.16 10.33
CA ALA A 129 -7.20 -1.35 10.29
C ALA A 129 -7.80 -1.19 11.69
N GLY A 130 -9.05 -0.71 11.75
CA GLY A 130 -9.69 -0.37 13.02
C GLY A 130 -8.84 0.58 13.86
N GLU A 131 -8.89 0.44 15.18
CA GLU A 131 -8.12 1.29 16.10
C GLU A 131 -6.73 0.75 16.46
N ARG A 132 -6.53 -0.57 16.33
CA ARG A 132 -5.36 -1.25 16.89
C ARG A 132 -4.82 -2.40 16.05
N PHE A 133 -5.37 -2.66 14.87
CA PHE A 133 -4.99 -3.84 14.10
C PHE A 133 -4.05 -3.49 12.95
N ILE A 134 -3.11 -4.39 12.67
CA ILE A 134 -2.35 -4.40 11.43
C ILE A 134 -2.69 -5.69 10.69
N CYS A 135 -3.15 -5.56 9.46
CA CYS A 135 -3.46 -6.68 8.58
C CYS A 135 -2.32 -6.90 7.60
N VAL A 136 -1.90 -8.15 7.44
CA VAL A 136 -0.88 -8.56 6.47
C VAL A 136 -1.35 -9.77 5.68
N GLY A 137 -1.36 -9.66 4.36
CA GLY A 137 -1.74 -10.75 3.48
C GLY A 137 -0.60 -11.72 3.22
N THR A 138 -0.94 -12.96 2.88
CA THR A 138 0.03 -14.03 2.59
C THR A 138 -0.14 -14.59 1.17
N SER A 139 0.86 -15.32 0.71
CA SER A 139 0.86 -16.02 -0.57
C SER A 139 -0.15 -17.18 -0.64
N SER A 140 -0.64 -17.68 0.50
CA SER A 140 -1.69 -18.71 0.56
C SER A 140 -3.11 -18.14 0.47
N GLY A 141 -3.26 -16.81 0.44
CA GLY A 141 -4.57 -16.14 0.45
C GLY A 141 -5.14 -15.89 1.84
N THR A 142 -4.35 -16.12 2.89
CA THR A 142 -4.76 -15.77 4.25
C THR A 142 -4.39 -14.32 4.57
N VAL A 143 -5.15 -13.69 5.45
CA VAL A 143 -4.84 -12.38 6.02
C VAL A 143 -4.60 -12.55 7.51
N LEU A 144 -3.38 -12.26 7.95
CA LEU A 144 -3.00 -12.25 9.35
C LEU A 144 -3.41 -10.91 9.96
N VAL A 145 -4.18 -10.94 11.04
CA VAL A 145 -4.59 -9.76 11.80
C VAL A 145 -3.80 -9.73 13.10
N PHE A 146 -2.99 -8.69 13.27
CA PHE A 146 -2.19 -8.50 14.47
C PHE A 146 -2.81 -7.44 15.38
N ASP A 147 -3.04 -7.78 16.65
CA ASP A 147 -3.42 -6.82 17.71
C ASP A 147 -2.17 -6.08 18.17
N ILE A 148 -2.18 -4.76 18.03
CA ILE A 148 -1.05 -3.88 18.32
C ILE A 148 -1.29 -3.16 19.64
N PRO A 149 -0.49 -3.42 20.69
CA PRO A 149 -0.61 -2.69 21.93
C PRO A 149 -0.15 -1.24 21.75
N HIS A 150 -0.75 -0.34 22.52
CA HIS A 150 -0.37 1.08 22.58
C HIS A 150 1.14 1.30 22.78
N LYS A 151 1.81 0.39 23.50
CA LYS A 151 3.25 0.42 23.74
C LYS A 151 3.83 -0.99 23.98
N GLY A 152 5.14 -1.12 23.80
CA GLY A 152 5.87 -2.36 24.10
C GLY A 152 5.88 -3.36 22.93
N THR A 153 6.16 -4.62 23.23
CA THR A 153 6.44 -5.68 22.25
C THR A 153 5.41 -6.80 22.27
N ASN A 154 4.32 -6.66 23.02
CA ASN A 154 3.29 -7.69 23.18
C ASN A 154 2.29 -7.69 22.00
N VAL A 155 2.81 -7.76 20.78
CA VAL A 155 1.99 -7.92 19.57
C VAL A 155 1.58 -9.39 19.46
N THR A 156 0.31 -9.65 19.16
CA THR A 156 -0.24 -11.01 19.01
C THR A 156 -1.01 -11.14 17.71
N VAL A 157 -1.06 -12.34 17.14
CA VAL A 157 -2.02 -12.65 16.07
C VAL A 157 -3.39 -12.79 16.73
N SER A 158 -4.31 -11.90 16.37
CA SER A 158 -5.70 -11.90 16.86
C SER A 158 -6.55 -12.88 16.06
N GLU A 159 -6.48 -12.78 14.73
CA GLU A 159 -7.31 -13.54 13.80
C GLU A 159 -6.51 -13.91 12.54
N VAL A 160 -7.00 -14.93 11.84
CA VAL A 160 -6.54 -15.33 10.49
C VAL A 160 -7.77 -15.41 9.59
N LEU A 161 -7.84 -14.53 8.59
CA LEU A 161 -8.97 -14.48 7.66
C LEU A 161 -8.65 -15.34 6.44
N GLU A 162 -9.49 -16.35 6.16
CA GLU A 162 -9.21 -17.41 5.18
C GLU A 162 -10.22 -17.44 4.02
N GLU A 163 -10.52 -16.27 3.44
CA GLU A 163 -11.52 -16.17 2.37
C GLU A 163 -10.95 -16.22 0.95
N HIS A 164 -9.70 -15.76 0.75
CA HIS A 164 -9.10 -15.79 -0.59
C HIS A 164 -8.49 -17.15 -0.90
N ARG A 165 -8.53 -17.53 -2.18
CA ARG A 165 -7.94 -18.78 -2.69
C ARG A 165 -6.62 -18.56 -3.41
N HIS A 166 -6.24 -17.31 -3.59
CA HIS A 166 -5.03 -16.88 -4.29
C HIS A 166 -4.25 -15.92 -3.39
N ALA A 167 -2.97 -15.74 -3.70
CA ALA A 167 -2.09 -14.86 -2.96
C ALA A 167 -2.67 -13.45 -2.82
N ILE A 168 -2.61 -12.89 -1.62
CA ILE A 168 -3.01 -11.50 -1.38
C ILE A 168 -2.02 -10.57 -2.08
N THR A 169 -2.55 -9.59 -2.81
CA THR A 169 -1.76 -8.61 -3.56
C THR A 169 -1.67 -7.28 -2.83
N ASP A 170 -2.78 -6.80 -2.29
CA ASP A 170 -2.86 -5.54 -1.55
C ASP A 170 -4.00 -5.56 -0.53
N ILE A 171 -3.89 -4.70 0.48
CA ILE A 171 -4.89 -4.50 1.53
C ILE A 171 -5.01 -2.98 1.75
N ALA A 172 -6.23 -2.48 1.92
CA ALA A 172 -6.46 -1.11 2.34
C ALA A 172 -7.58 -1.06 3.38
N ALA A 173 -7.44 -0.15 4.33
CA ALA A 173 -8.49 0.15 5.29
C ALA A 173 -8.72 1.66 5.41
N GLU A 174 -9.93 2.01 5.81
CA GLU A 174 -10.28 3.32 6.31
C GLU A 174 -10.26 3.27 7.84
N LEU A 175 -9.55 4.21 8.49
CA LEU A 175 -9.47 4.25 9.95
C LEU A 175 -10.74 4.89 10.51
N GLY A 176 -11.55 4.11 11.19
CA GLY A 176 -12.81 4.52 11.81
C GLY A 176 -13.72 3.31 11.99
N GLN A 177 -14.83 3.46 12.72
CA GLN A 177 -15.85 2.41 12.76
C GLN A 177 -16.87 2.66 11.64
N GLY A 178 -16.85 1.79 10.63
CA GLY A 178 -17.77 1.82 9.50
C GLY A 178 -17.97 0.43 8.92
N ALA A 179 -19.11 0.17 8.30
CA ALA A 179 -19.32 -1.08 7.57
C ALA A 179 -18.47 -1.08 6.30
N GLY A 180 -17.69 -2.13 6.06
CA GLY A 180 -16.86 -2.25 4.86
C GLY A 180 -15.62 -1.36 4.86
N ASP A 181 -14.99 -1.19 6.02
CA ASP A 181 -13.83 -0.34 6.26
C ASP A 181 -12.49 -1.01 5.94
N LEU A 182 -12.46 -2.29 5.59
CA LEU A 182 -11.27 -3.01 5.13
C LEU A 182 -11.58 -3.72 3.82
N VAL A 183 -10.65 -3.64 2.86
CA VAL A 183 -10.69 -4.41 1.61
C VAL A 183 -9.37 -5.15 1.40
N THR A 184 -9.48 -6.41 0.98
CA THR A 184 -8.37 -7.29 0.65
C THR A 184 -8.51 -7.74 -0.79
N ALA A 185 -7.40 -7.73 -1.53
CA ALA A 185 -7.36 -8.11 -2.95
C ALA A 185 -6.41 -9.28 -3.17
N ASP A 186 -6.74 -10.13 -4.14
CA ASP A 186 -5.88 -11.24 -4.53
C ASP A 186 -5.42 -11.22 -5.99
N ASP A 187 -4.52 -12.17 -6.29
CA ASP A 187 -3.87 -12.29 -7.59
C ASP A 187 -4.81 -12.73 -8.72
N ALA A 188 -5.96 -13.34 -8.39
CA ALA A 188 -7.01 -13.64 -9.37
C ALA A 188 -7.91 -12.42 -9.66
N GLY A 189 -7.83 -11.39 -8.82
CA GLY A 189 -8.64 -10.18 -8.90
C GLY A 189 -9.92 -10.22 -8.09
N ALA A 190 -10.08 -11.18 -7.18
CA ALA A 190 -11.19 -11.18 -6.25
C ALA A 190 -10.93 -10.17 -5.11
N LEU A 191 -12.00 -9.57 -4.61
CA LEU A 191 -11.97 -8.65 -3.48
C LEU A 191 -12.84 -9.20 -2.35
N CYS A 192 -12.33 -9.17 -1.13
CA CYS A 192 -13.14 -9.39 0.07
C CYS A 192 -13.21 -8.07 0.84
N ILE A 193 -14.43 -7.67 1.19
CA ILE A 193 -14.72 -6.46 1.94
C ILE A 193 -15.15 -6.88 3.33
N TRP A 194 -14.53 -6.28 4.34
CA TRP A 194 -14.68 -6.64 5.74
C TRP A 194 -15.11 -5.42 6.54
N SER A 195 -15.81 -5.67 7.64
CA SER A 195 -16.01 -4.66 8.68
C SER A 195 -15.10 -5.01 9.86
N SER A 196 -14.26 -4.05 10.26
CA SER A 196 -13.39 -4.17 11.42
C SER A 196 -14.16 -3.86 12.70
N GLY A 197 -13.88 -4.63 13.75
CA GLY A 197 -14.52 -4.55 15.05
C GLY A 197 -13.65 -5.23 16.10
N GLU A 198 -14.26 -5.81 17.15
CA GLU A 198 -13.54 -6.77 18.01
C GLU A 198 -13.17 -8.04 17.24
N GLU A 199 -14.01 -8.42 16.27
CA GLU A 199 -13.76 -9.49 15.31
C GLU A 199 -14.00 -8.96 13.89
N PHE A 200 -13.24 -9.45 12.91
CA PHE A 200 -13.42 -9.08 11.51
C PHE A 200 -14.54 -9.89 10.88
N THR A 201 -15.52 -9.20 10.28
CA THR A 201 -16.66 -9.84 9.62
C THR A 201 -16.61 -9.61 8.12
N LEU A 202 -16.76 -10.67 7.33
CA LEU A 202 -16.88 -10.55 5.87
C LEU A 202 -18.23 -9.92 5.53
N LEU A 203 -18.21 -8.76 4.89
CA LEU A 203 -19.40 -8.04 4.45
C LEU A 203 -19.78 -8.43 3.02
N ASN A 204 -18.81 -8.44 2.11
CA ASN A 204 -19.03 -8.76 0.70
C ASN A 204 -17.83 -9.46 0.09
N LYS A 205 -18.11 -10.22 -0.97
CA LYS A 205 -17.09 -10.87 -1.80
C LYS A 205 -17.38 -10.57 -3.26
N ILE A 206 -16.46 -9.83 -3.89
CA ILE A 206 -16.52 -9.51 -5.31
C ILE A 206 -15.68 -10.57 -6.03
N PRO A 207 -16.29 -11.39 -6.91
CA PRO A 207 -15.58 -12.48 -7.58
C PRO A 207 -14.53 -11.95 -8.57
N ALA A 208 -13.50 -12.76 -8.78
CA ALA A 208 -12.46 -12.49 -9.77
C ALA A 208 -13.04 -12.37 -11.18
N LEU A 209 -12.55 -11.38 -11.93
CA LEU A 209 -12.89 -11.16 -13.34
C LEU A 209 -11.73 -11.54 -14.29
N GLY A 210 -10.87 -12.47 -13.85
CA GLY A 210 -9.78 -13.02 -14.66
C GLY A 210 -8.61 -12.07 -14.89
N CYS A 211 -8.51 -10.97 -14.13
CA CYS A 211 -7.40 -10.02 -14.17
C CYS A 211 -6.92 -9.76 -12.75
N THR A 212 -5.61 -9.85 -12.51
CA THR A 212 -5.01 -9.55 -11.21
C THR A 212 -5.36 -8.15 -10.74
N CYS A 213 -5.84 -8.04 -9.50
CA CYS A 213 -5.97 -6.76 -8.81
C CYS A 213 -4.64 -6.47 -8.12
N SER A 214 -3.93 -5.44 -8.55
CA SER A 214 -2.58 -5.13 -8.06
C SER A 214 -2.56 -4.18 -6.87
N SER A 215 -3.58 -3.31 -6.75
CA SER A 215 -3.71 -2.40 -5.63
C SER A 215 -5.16 -2.03 -5.37
N VAL A 216 -5.51 -1.80 -4.09
CA VAL A 216 -6.83 -1.35 -3.65
C VAL A 216 -6.72 -0.17 -2.69
N LYS A 217 -7.73 0.71 -2.66
CA LYS A 217 -7.90 1.80 -1.70
C LYS A 217 -9.37 1.95 -1.33
N LEU A 218 -9.64 2.52 -0.15
CA LEU A 218 -10.98 2.79 0.37
C LEU A 218 -11.15 4.28 0.64
N TRP A 219 -12.27 4.85 0.20
CA TRP A 219 -12.66 6.23 0.46
C TRP A 219 -14.15 6.32 0.75
N ASN A 220 -14.54 6.59 1.98
CA ASN A 220 -15.93 6.80 2.42
C ASN A 220 -16.87 5.70 1.88
N GLY A 221 -16.50 4.44 2.09
CA GLY A 221 -17.27 3.27 1.60
C GLY A 221 -17.19 3.01 0.09
N VAL A 222 -16.28 3.67 -0.64
CA VAL A 222 -15.97 3.37 -2.04
C VAL A 222 -14.63 2.63 -2.12
N VAL A 223 -14.65 1.42 -2.69
CA VAL A 223 -13.45 0.65 -3.01
C VAL A 223 -12.96 1.07 -4.39
N ALA A 224 -11.73 1.56 -4.49
CA ALA A 224 -11.02 1.75 -5.75
C ALA A 224 -10.03 0.59 -5.95
N ALA A 225 -10.21 -0.19 -7.01
CA ALA A 225 -9.38 -1.34 -7.35
C ALA A 225 -8.68 -1.14 -8.70
N GLY A 226 -7.36 -1.30 -8.72
CA GLY A 226 -6.52 -1.18 -9.91
C GLY A 226 -6.09 -2.55 -10.42
N TYR A 227 -6.21 -2.76 -11.72
CA TYR A 227 -6.01 -4.06 -12.35
C TYR A 227 -4.83 -4.09 -13.33
N GLY A 228 -4.33 -5.29 -13.60
CA GLY A 228 -3.22 -5.52 -14.52
C GLY A 228 -3.52 -5.20 -16.00
N ASN A 229 -4.79 -5.06 -16.36
CA ASN A 229 -5.22 -4.63 -17.69
C ASN A 229 -5.30 -3.10 -17.84
N GLY A 230 -4.89 -2.33 -16.82
CA GLY A 230 -4.90 -0.87 -16.85
C GLY A 230 -6.22 -0.24 -16.43
N GLN A 231 -7.20 -1.04 -16.00
CA GLN A 231 -8.49 -0.53 -15.53
C GLN A 231 -8.48 -0.16 -14.05
N ILE A 232 -9.19 0.91 -13.71
CA ILE A 232 -9.63 1.20 -12.35
C ILE A 232 -11.12 0.90 -12.27
N ARG A 233 -11.53 0.12 -11.29
CA ARG A 233 -12.94 -0.15 -10.99
C ARG A 233 -13.29 0.37 -9.61
N LEU A 234 -14.45 1.02 -9.52
CA LEU A 234 -15.01 1.54 -8.28
C LEU A 234 -16.20 0.68 -7.86
N TYR A 235 -16.15 0.18 -6.64
CA TYR A 235 -17.22 -0.60 -6.04
C TYR A 235 -17.76 0.11 -4.80
N GLU A 236 -19.04 -0.03 -4.55
CA GLU A 236 -19.61 0.31 -3.26
C GLU A 236 -19.29 -0.79 -2.25
N ALA A 237 -18.63 -0.45 -1.14
CA ALA A 237 -18.18 -1.41 -0.13
C ALA A 237 -19.35 -2.18 0.51
N ALA A 238 -20.46 -1.47 0.77
CA ALA A 238 -21.62 -2.01 1.45
C ALA A 238 -22.38 -3.06 0.63
N THR A 239 -22.37 -2.94 -0.71
CA THR A 239 -23.18 -3.80 -1.61
C THR A 239 -22.33 -4.67 -2.54
N GLY A 240 -21.04 -4.34 -2.71
CA GLY A 240 -20.16 -4.95 -3.71
C GLY A 240 -20.51 -4.56 -5.16
N VAL A 241 -21.44 -3.63 -5.38
CA VAL A 241 -21.89 -3.23 -6.71
C VAL A 241 -20.82 -2.38 -7.39
N LEU A 242 -20.50 -2.73 -8.65
CA LEU A 242 -19.66 -1.91 -9.53
C LEU A 242 -20.39 -0.62 -9.87
N ARG A 243 -19.82 0.52 -9.48
CA ARG A 243 -20.38 1.86 -9.74
C ARG A 243 -19.72 2.54 -10.94
N ALA A 244 -18.42 2.33 -11.14
CA ALA A 244 -17.69 2.90 -12.28
C ALA A 244 -16.53 2.01 -12.73
N GLU A 245 -16.20 2.08 -14.02
CA GLU A 245 -15.01 1.45 -14.61
C GLU A 245 -14.34 2.47 -15.55
N VAL A 246 -13.03 2.61 -15.43
CA VAL A 246 -12.22 3.53 -16.22
C VAL A 246 -11.02 2.80 -16.81
N ASN A 247 -10.83 2.93 -18.13
CA ASN A 247 -9.59 2.54 -18.80
C ASN A 247 -8.52 3.60 -18.52
N ALA A 248 -7.94 3.55 -17.33
CA ALA A 248 -7.03 4.56 -16.81
C ALA A 248 -5.66 4.52 -17.47
N HIS A 249 -5.16 3.32 -17.78
CA HIS A 249 -3.79 3.09 -18.24
C HIS A 249 -3.78 2.08 -19.40
N ALA A 250 -2.74 2.14 -20.23
CA ALA A 250 -2.54 1.18 -21.33
C ALA A 250 -1.85 -0.12 -20.87
N ARG A 251 -1.32 -0.13 -19.64
CA ARG A 251 -0.55 -1.23 -19.05
C ARG A 251 -0.90 -1.42 -17.58
N TRP A 252 -0.21 -2.36 -16.95
CA TRP A 252 -0.44 -2.78 -15.57
C TRP A 252 -0.35 -1.61 -14.58
N ILE A 253 -1.38 -1.42 -13.76
CA ILE A 253 -1.34 -0.44 -12.67
C ILE A 253 -0.49 -1.01 -11.54
N TYR A 254 0.59 -0.34 -11.16
CA TYR A 254 1.49 -0.81 -10.11
C TYR A 254 1.22 -0.17 -8.75
N ALA A 255 0.57 0.99 -8.73
CA ALA A 255 0.26 1.69 -7.50
C ALA A 255 -1.06 2.45 -7.61
N LEU A 256 -1.88 2.32 -6.57
CA LEU A 256 -2.97 3.24 -6.26
C LEU A 256 -2.71 3.88 -4.90
N ASP A 257 -3.05 5.15 -4.77
CA ASP A 257 -3.08 5.86 -3.48
C ASP A 257 -4.23 6.85 -3.40
N LEU A 258 -4.63 7.20 -2.19
CA LEU A 258 -5.79 8.04 -1.95
C LEU A 258 -5.44 9.17 -0.99
N ALA A 259 -5.83 10.39 -1.35
CA ALA A 259 -5.86 11.54 -0.45
C ALA A 259 -7.23 11.60 0.26
N PRO A 260 -7.35 11.17 1.53
CA PRO A 260 -8.65 10.93 2.16
C PRO A 260 -9.50 12.20 2.34
N LEU A 261 -8.89 13.37 2.58
CA LEU A 261 -9.63 14.61 2.83
C LEU A 261 -10.28 15.18 1.57
N THR A 262 -9.73 14.88 0.40
CA THR A 262 -10.19 15.42 -0.87
C THR A 262 -10.73 14.36 -1.81
N GLY A 263 -10.64 13.06 -1.49
CA GLY A 263 -11.05 12.00 -2.40
C GLY A 263 -10.27 12.00 -3.71
N LYS A 264 -9.03 12.53 -3.72
CA LYS A 264 -8.18 12.37 -4.90
C LYS A 264 -7.60 10.97 -4.90
N LEU A 265 -7.66 10.31 -6.05
CA LEU A 265 -7.03 9.01 -6.29
C LEU A 265 -5.82 9.22 -7.20
N LEU A 266 -4.68 8.67 -6.84
CA LEU A 266 -3.46 8.64 -7.64
C LEU A 266 -3.28 7.24 -8.19
N SER A 267 -3.06 7.13 -9.50
CA SER A 267 -2.68 5.87 -10.14
C SER A 267 -1.36 6.01 -10.86
N GLY A 268 -0.51 4.98 -10.77
CA GLY A 268 0.76 4.91 -11.48
C GLY A 268 0.96 3.52 -12.09
N ALA A 269 1.43 3.48 -13.33
CA ALA A 269 1.45 2.26 -14.12
C ALA A 269 2.75 2.02 -14.91
N GLU A 270 2.86 0.82 -15.47
CA GLU A 270 3.98 0.39 -16.30
C GLU A 270 4.09 1.19 -17.62
N ASP A 271 3.04 1.89 -18.03
CA ASP A 271 3.03 2.76 -19.21
C ASP A 271 3.75 4.10 -19.01
N SER A 272 4.44 4.29 -17.87
CA SER A 272 5.16 5.51 -17.49
C SER A 272 4.27 6.71 -17.14
N PHE A 273 2.95 6.54 -17.06
CA PHE A 273 2.04 7.60 -16.64
C PHE A 273 1.65 7.49 -15.17
N VAL A 274 1.54 8.66 -14.54
CA VAL A 274 0.72 8.85 -13.35
C VAL A 274 -0.52 9.67 -13.70
N HIS A 275 -1.66 9.28 -13.13
CA HIS A 275 -2.91 10.02 -13.24
C HIS A 275 -3.43 10.39 -11.86
N VAL A 276 -3.97 11.59 -11.74
CA VAL A 276 -4.73 12.04 -10.57
C VAL A 276 -6.19 12.13 -10.98
N TRP A 277 -7.04 11.48 -10.21
CA TRP A 277 -8.48 11.45 -10.36
C TRP A 277 -9.13 12.10 -9.15
N LYS A 278 -10.38 12.56 -9.31
CA LYS A 278 -11.24 13.01 -8.23
C LYS A 278 -12.41 12.04 -8.11
N LEU A 279 -12.56 11.45 -6.93
CA LEU A 279 -13.73 10.68 -6.54
C LEU A 279 -14.75 11.62 -5.91
N SER A 280 -16.01 11.45 -6.28
CA SER A 280 -17.15 12.15 -5.70
C SER A 280 -18.34 11.22 -5.57
N ARG A 281 -19.21 11.51 -4.60
CA ARG A 281 -20.51 10.88 -4.47
C ARG A 281 -21.56 11.95 -4.75
N ASN A 282 -22.44 11.68 -5.71
CA ASN A 282 -23.53 12.58 -6.04
C ASN A 282 -24.52 12.58 -4.87
N PRO A 283 -24.78 13.71 -4.20
CA PRO A 283 -25.65 13.75 -3.03
C PRO A 283 -27.12 13.47 -3.35
N ASP A 284 -27.56 13.65 -4.59
CA ASP A 284 -28.95 13.47 -5.00
C ASP A 284 -29.22 12.03 -5.48
N THR A 285 -28.27 11.41 -6.18
CA THR A 285 -28.44 10.06 -6.77
C THR A 285 -27.68 8.96 -6.04
N ASP A 286 -26.77 9.31 -5.12
CA ASP A 286 -25.84 8.40 -4.46
C ASP A 286 -24.89 7.66 -5.42
N ASP A 287 -24.74 8.17 -6.65
CA ASP A 287 -23.80 7.62 -7.62
C ASP A 287 -22.35 8.00 -7.30
N VAL A 288 -21.44 7.08 -7.58
CA VAL A 288 -20.00 7.32 -7.44
C VAL A 288 -19.46 7.76 -8.79
N GLU A 289 -18.87 8.94 -8.82
CA GLU A 289 -18.27 9.54 -10.00
C GLU A 289 -16.74 9.55 -9.88
N ILE A 290 -16.07 9.46 -11.02
CA ILE A 290 -14.62 9.57 -11.14
C ILE A 290 -14.27 10.49 -12.29
N GLU A 291 -13.55 11.56 -11.96
CA GLU A 291 -13.11 12.58 -12.92
C GLU A 291 -11.59 12.55 -13.06
N HIS A 292 -11.09 12.65 -14.30
CA HIS A 292 -9.66 12.81 -14.55
C HIS A 292 -9.23 14.26 -14.31
N CYS A 293 -8.27 14.49 -13.41
CA CYS A 293 -7.83 15.83 -13.04
C CYS A 293 -6.45 16.20 -13.61
N HIS A 294 -5.55 15.22 -13.70
CA HIS A 294 -4.17 15.45 -14.14
C HIS A 294 -3.53 14.18 -14.67
N ALA A 295 -2.63 14.34 -15.63
CA ALA A 295 -1.75 13.30 -16.13
C ALA A 295 -0.33 13.85 -16.20
N GLU A 296 0.64 13.04 -15.80
CA GLU A 296 2.06 13.34 -15.96
C GLU A 296 2.77 12.10 -16.50
N CYS A 297 3.62 12.31 -17.51
CA CYS A 297 4.49 11.26 -18.04
C CYS A 297 5.84 11.31 -17.32
N VAL A 298 6.15 10.28 -16.55
CA VAL A 298 7.47 10.08 -15.96
C VAL A 298 8.32 9.36 -17.01
N THR A 299 8.92 10.13 -17.91
CA THR A 299 9.62 9.61 -19.11
C THR A 299 10.58 8.47 -18.80
N ASP A 300 10.57 7.44 -19.66
CA ASP A 300 11.45 6.27 -19.62
C ASP A 300 11.46 5.53 -18.27
N THR A 301 10.32 5.56 -17.55
CA THR A 301 10.22 5.02 -16.20
C THR A 301 9.06 4.05 -16.05
N GLN A 302 9.35 2.77 -15.79
CA GLN A 302 8.34 1.85 -15.27
C GLN A 302 8.03 2.21 -13.81
N ILE A 303 6.83 2.73 -13.54
CA ILE A 303 6.44 3.13 -12.19
C ILE A 303 6.23 1.90 -11.32
N CYS A 304 6.83 1.89 -10.13
CA CYS A 304 6.65 0.84 -9.13
C CYS A 304 5.96 1.32 -7.85
N GLY A 305 5.89 2.64 -7.62
CA GLY A 305 5.22 3.21 -6.46
C GLY A 305 4.77 4.64 -6.75
N ALA A 306 3.58 4.98 -6.28
CA ALA A 306 3.03 6.34 -6.35
C ALA A 306 2.23 6.57 -5.06
N ARG A 307 2.50 7.68 -4.36
CA ARG A 307 1.83 8.04 -3.10
C ARG A 307 1.65 9.55 -2.99
N PHE A 308 0.50 10.00 -2.51
CA PHE A 308 0.36 11.37 -2.01
C PHE A 308 1.26 11.58 -0.78
N CYS A 309 1.79 12.79 -0.63
CA CYS A 309 2.62 13.16 0.52
C CYS A 309 1.82 13.88 1.61
N ASP A 310 0.55 14.18 1.34
CA ASP A 310 -0.36 14.88 2.23
C ASP A 310 -1.81 14.41 2.00
N PRO A 311 -2.67 14.46 3.04
CA PRO A 311 -4.03 13.93 2.97
C PRO A 311 -4.99 14.77 2.10
N GLU A 312 -4.60 15.99 1.74
CA GLU A 312 -5.30 16.86 0.78
C GLU A 312 -4.97 16.51 -0.68
N GLY A 313 -3.89 15.75 -0.90
CA GLY A 313 -3.37 15.39 -2.20
C GLY A 313 -2.82 16.59 -2.95
N CYS A 314 -2.21 17.56 -2.28
CA CYS A 314 -1.54 18.72 -2.87
C CYS A 314 -0.16 18.37 -3.44
N SER A 315 0.45 17.28 -2.98
CA SER A 315 1.73 16.79 -3.48
C SER A 315 1.77 15.27 -3.49
N PHE A 316 2.58 14.71 -4.39
CA PHE A 316 2.80 13.27 -4.48
C PHE A 316 4.24 12.93 -4.88
N ALA A 317 4.61 11.68 -4.65
CA ALA A 317 5.91 11.12 -4.95
C ALA A 317 5.76 9.83 -5.77
N VAL A 318 6.76 9.57 -6.62
CA VAL A 318 6.78 8.45 -7.55
C VAL A 318 8.16 7.78 -7.52
N THR A 319 8.17 6.45 -7.49
CA THR A 319 9.37 5.61 -7.65
C THR A 319 9.31 4.85 -8.97
N GLY A 320 10.46 4.73 -9.61
CA GLY A 320 10.65 3.97 -10.84
C GLY A 320 11.49 2.72 -10.63
N TYR A 321 11.20 1.66 -11.38
CA TYR A 321 12.00 0.44 -11.37
C TYR A 321 13.45 0.76 -11.76
N ASP A 322 14.37 0.26 -10.93
CA ASP A 322 15.81 0.43 -11.05
C ASP A 322 16.33 1.89 -11.06
N LEU A 323 15.50 2.84 -10.62
CA LEU A 323 15.91 4.23 -10.41
C LEU A 323 16.30 4.49 -8.96
N SER A 324 17.38 5.24 -8.78
CA SER A 324 17.90 5.66 -7.47
C SER A 324 17.38 7.03 -7.05
N GLU A 325 16.17 7.40 -7.46
CA GLU A 325 15.54 8.66 -7.05
C GLU A 325 14.03 8.51 -6.86
N ILE A 326 13.47 9.40 -6.04
CA ILE A 326 12.04 9.61 -5.87
C ILE A 326 11.69 10.92 -6.58
N PHE A 327 10.86 10.83 -7.60
CA PHE A 327 10.29 12.01 -8.26
C PHE A 327 9.22 12.60 -7.35
N ARG A 328 9.22 13.93 -7.20
CA ARG A 328 8.24 14.66 -6.39
C ARG A 328 7.49 15.64 -7.26
N TYR A 329 6.21 15.83 -6.95
CA TYR A 329 5.32 16.73 -7.65
C TYR A 329 4.47 17.48 -6.65
N SER A 330 4.29 18.78 -6.85
CA SER A 330 3.43 19.63 -6.03
C SER A 330 2.46 20.42 -6.89
N GLN A 331 1.27 20.67 -6.36
CA GLN A 331 0.26 21.48 -7.00
C GLN A 331 0.73 22.94 -7.06
N VAL A 332 0.58 23.55 -8.23
CA VAL A 332 0.79 24.99 -8.46
C VAL A 332 -0.49 25.75 -8.22
#